data_AF-A0A2V7JJP8-F1
#
_entry.id   AF-A0A2V7JJP8-F1
#
_cell.length_a   1.000
_cell.length_b   1.000
_cell.length_c   1.000
_cell.angle_alpha   90.00
_cell.angle_beta   90.00
_cell.angle_gamma   90.00
#
_symmetry.space_group_name_H-M   'P 1'
#
loop_
_entity.id
_entity.type
_entity.pdbx_description
1 polymer ?
#
loop_
_entity_poly.entity_id
_entity_poly.type
_entity_poly.pdbx_seq_one_letter_code
_entity_poly.pdbx_strand_id
1 'polypeptide(L)'
;MNLKWRIGIILGLIAVSFWALFPRTVVERVKRNGEFVYDTVRRVPLKLGLDLQGGMHLALEVDESKGAVPDKSKAIDNALKVVRNRIDEFGVSEPLVQKAGNDRIIVELPGIDDPRRAQDVVQKSAFLEFQITDKTQALDKALPRIDGALKDTKVAAATAAPTGKKDTANAGLQSLFTADTSKKPDSTKKDTTAAAAGTAGGPGAFSKLVQPGGMPGEYFVAQSDVSLVTQYLSLPQVIAALPPGKVIRWSSDTLSYGNRIYRPLYVLDAKPIITGEYLTDAKPNTSPTEGNLVQFTMNNEGARRFRIETARHIKDFMAIVLDQRVMGRPPVIQGAIGANGQITMGGKDLQAAQDLALVLRAGSLPVPLKIADVTQIGASLGKDSIHKGITAGIIALALVVFVMLGYYRFSGALAVVALGLYILYTLAARSVSRSMPTC
;
A
#
# COMPACT_ATOMS: atom_id res chain seq x y z
N MET A 1 -47.82 -31.35 -35.14
CA MET A 1 -47.11 -30.06 -35.11
C MET A 1 -46.58 -29.78 -36.52
N ASN A 2 -47.12 -28.77 -37.20
CA ASN A 2 -46.88 -28.55 -38.64
C ASN A 2 -45.40 -28.27 -38.94
N LEU A 3 -44.89 -28.86 -40.03
CA LEU A 3 -43.49 -28.69 -40.50
C LEU A 3 -43.11 -27.21 -40.64
N LYS A 4 -44.05 -26.38 -41.12
CA LYS A 4 -43.89 -24.92 -41.23
C LYS A 4 -43.59 -24.24 -39.89
N TRP A 5 -44.17 -24.71 -38.79
CA TRP A 5 -43.96 -24.17 -37.45
C TRP A 5 -42.59 -24.54 -36.89
N ARG A 6 -42.11 -25.76 -37.16
CA ARG A 6 -40.76 -26.21 -36.79
C ARG A 6 -39.68 -25.42 -37.53
N ILE A 7 -39.87 -25.19 -38.84
CA ILE A 7 -38.96 -24.36 -39.65
C ILE A 7 -38.96 -22.91 -39.16
N GLY A 8 -40.12 -22.36 -38.81
CA GLY A 8 -40.24 -21.01 -38.23
C GLY A 8 -39.48 -20.85 -36.91
N ILE A 9 -39.58 -21.81 -35.99
CA ILE A 9 -38.83 -21.81 -34.73
C ILE A 9 -37.32 -21.86 -34.98
N ILE A 10 -36.86 -22.72 -35.89
CA ILE A 10 -35.43 -22.87 -36.19
C ILE A 10 -34.88 -21.55 -36.79
N LEU A 11 -35.57 -20.94 -37.75
CA LEU A 11 -35.15 -19.67 -38.34
C LEU A 11 -35.14 -18.52 -37.32
N GLY A 12 -36.13 -18.47 -36.42
CA GLY A 12 -36.16 -17.49 -35.33
C GLY A 12 -34.99 -17.64 -34.37
N LEU A 13 -34.68 -18.87 -33.96
CA LEU A 13 -33.54 -19.18 -33.10
C LEU A 13 -32.19 -18.83 -33.76
N ILE A 14 -32.03 -19.09 -35.06
CA ILE A 14 -30.83 -18.70 -35.83
C ILE A 14 -30.67 -17.18 -35.81
N ALA A 15 -31.74 -16.43 -36.11
CA ALA A 15 -31.71 -14.97 -36.14
C ALA A 15 -31.33 -14.37 -34.78
N VAL A 16 -31.91 -14.89 -33.68
CA VAL A 16 -31.59 -14.48 -32.30
C VAL A 16 -30.13 -14.80 -31.96
N SER A 17 -29.63 -15.97 -32.37
CA SER A 17 -28.25 -16.37 -32.10
C SER A 17 -27.25 -15.53 -32.87
N PHE A 18 -27.55 -15.21 -34.13
CA PHE A 18 -26.72 -14.33 -34.96
C PHE A 18 -26.71 -12.90 -34.42
N TRP A 19 -27.84 -12.41 -33.90
CA TRP A 19 -27.94 -11.13 -33.21
C TRP A 19 -27.15 -11.10 -31.89
N ALA A 20 -27.20 -12.17 -31.10
CA ALA A 20 -26.46 -12.31 -29.85
C ALA A 20 -24.93 -12.46 -30.06
N LEU A 21 -24.51 -13.02 -31.21
CA LEU A 21 -23.11 -13.12 -31.59
C LEU A 21 -22.59 -11.90 -32.36
N PHE A 22 -23.46 -10.97 -32.75
CA PHE A 22 -23.06 -9.84 -33.59
C PHE A 22 -22.06 -8.98 -32.81
N PRO A 23 -20.84 -8.80 -33.33
CA PRO A 23 -19.77 -8.16 -32.59
C PRO A 23 -20.12 -6.71 -32.30
N ARG A 24 -20.34 -6.40 -31.01
CA ARG A 24 -20.45 -5.02 -30.54
C ARG A 24 -19.05 -4.45 -30.40
N THR A 25 -18.85 -3.26 -30.95
CA THR A 25 -17.59 -2.50 -30.82
C THR A 25 -17.37 -2.12 -29.37
N VAL A 26 -16.24 -2.55 -28.79
CA VAL A 26 -15.78 -2.11 -27.46
C VAL A 26 -14.45 -1.39 -27.68
N VAL A 27 -14.35 -0.18 -27.15
CA VAL A 27 -13.13 0.65 -27.24
C VAL A 27 -12.21 0.23 -26.09
N GLU A 28 -11.00 -0.24 -26.42
CA GLU A 28 -10.03 -0.70 -25.42
C GLU A 28 -8.73 0.11 -25.55
N ARG A 29 -8.06 0.33 -24.42
CA ARG A 29 -6.79 1.07 -24.37
C ARG A 29 -5.65 0.08 -24.58
N VAL A 30 -5.08 0.02 -25.78
CA VAL A 30 -4.02 -0.93 -26.15
C VAL A 30 -2.68 -0.22 -26.23
N LYS A 31 -1.65 -0.76 -25.59
CA LYS A 31 -0.30 -0.18 -25.60
C LYS A 31 0.47 -0.63 -26.84
N ARG A 32 0.77 0.31 -27.75
CA ARG A 32 1.62 0.07 -28.94
C ARG A 32 2.84 0.99 -28.85
N ASN A 33 4.04 0.44 -28.94
CA ASN A 33 5.31 1.18 -28.91
C ASN A 33 5.50 2.12 -27.69
N GLY A 34 4.93 1.78 -26.53
CA GLY A 34 5.10 2.56 -25.31
C GLY A 34 4.01 3.61 -25.05
N GLU A 35 3.14 3.92 -26.03
CA GLU A 35 2.02 4.85 -25.89
C GLU A 35 0.67 4.12 -25.85
N PHE A 36 -0.27 4.65 -25.05
CA PHE A 36 -1.62 4.12 -24.91
C PHE A 36 -2.49 4.64 -26.06
N VAL A 37 -2.79 3.77 -27.03
CA VAL A 37 -3.68 4.08 -28.16
C VAL A 37 -5.03 3.40 -27.92
N TYR A 38 -6.13 4.15 -28.05
CA TYR A 38 -7.46 3.55 -28.01
C TYR A 38 -7.70 2.83 -29.34
N ASP A 39 -7.73 1.50 -29.30
CA ASP A 39 -7.95 0.66 -30.48
C ASP A 39 -9.35 0.02 -30.42
N THR A 40 -10.01 -0.03 -31.57
CA THR A 40 -11.37 -0.57 -31.69
C THR A 40 -11.26 -2.04 -32.10
N VAL A 41 -11.09 -2.92 -31.12
CA VAL A 41 -10.94 -4.36 -31.38
C VAL A 41 -12.30 -5.04 -31.43
N ARG A 42 -12.64 -5.62 -32.58
CA ARG A 42 -13.88 -6.37 -32.80
C ARG A 42 -13.78 -7.74 -32.13
N ARG A 43 -14.15 -7.86 -30.86
CA ARG A 43 -14.19 -9.15 -30.13
C ARG A 43 -15.62 -9.63 -29.92
N VAL A 44 -15.81 -10.94 -29.99
CA VAL A 44 -16.99 -11.58 -29.41
C VAL A 44 -16.92 -11.35 -27.90
N PRO A 45 -18.02 -10.95 -27.22
CA PRO A 45 -18.02 -10.75 -25.77
C PRO A 45 -17.93 -12.10 -25.05
N LEU A 46 -16.77 -12.73 -25.10
CA LEU A 46 -16.41 -13.92 -24.35
C LEU A 46 -15.47 -13.48 -23.24
N LYS A 47 -15.95 -13.55 -22.00
CA LYS A 47 -15.12 -13.33 -20.80
C LYS A 47 -14.05 -14.43 -20.74
N LEU A 48 -12.78 -14.03 -20.68
CA LEU A 48 -11.62 -14.92 -20.61
C LEU A 48 -11.24 -15.09 -19.13
N GLY A 49 -10.78 -16.28 -18.74
CA GLY A 49 -10.27 -16.50 -17.37
C GLY A 49 -8.84 -15.99 -17.20
N LEU A 50 -8.32 -16.03 -15.97
CA LEU A 50 -6.95 -15.64 -15.60
C LEU A 50 -5.88 -16.28 -16.51
N ASP A 51 -6.03 -17.56 -16.85
CA ASP A 51 -5.09 -18.30 -17.70
C ASP A 51 -5.03 -17.79 -19.15
N LEU A 52 -6.09 -17.12 -19.61
CA LEU A 52 -6.24 -16.65 -20.98
C LEU A 52 -6.07 -15.13 -21.12
N GLN A 53 -6.45 -14.37 -20.08
CA GLN A 53 -6.31 -12.92 -20.00
C GLN A 53 -4.99 -12.48 -19.35
N GLY A 54 -4.32 -13.37 -18.62
CA GLY A 54 -3.25 -13.02 -17.70
C GLY A 54 -3.76 -12.32 -16.44
N GLY A 55 -2.89 -12.19 -15.45
CA GLY A 55 -3.18 -11.48 -14.21
C GLY A 55 -2.29 -11.92 -13.05
N MET A 56 -2.78 -11.74 -11.84
CA MET A 56 -2.07 -12.03 -10.60
C MET A 56 -2.88 -12.95 -9.70
N HIS A 57 -2.27 -14.01 -9.19
CA HIS A 57 -2.78 -14.83 -8.11
C HIS A 57 -1.93 -14.57 -6.86
N LEU A 58 -2.59 -14.17 -5.78
CA LEU A 58 -1.99 -13.70 -4.54
C LEU A 58 -2.58 -14.49 -3.38
N ALA A 59 -1.74 -15.23 -2.66
CA ALA A 59 -2.11 -15.88 -1.41
C ALA A 59 -1.60 -15.04 -0.24
N LEU A 60 -2.54 -14.57 0.59
CA LEU A 60 -2.27 -13.80 1.80
C LEU A 60 -2.47 -14.68 3.02
N GLU A 61 -1.60 -14.54 4.03
CA GLU A 61 -1.69 -15.23 5.31
C GLU A 61 -1.64 -14.20 6.44
N VAL A 62 -2.23 -14.51 7.60
CA VAL A 62 -2.13 -13.66 8.79
C VAL A 62 -0.67 -13.55 9.26
N ASP A 63 -0.23 -12.31 9.51
CA ASP A 63 1.07 -12.04 10.10
C ASP A 63 1.01 -12.09 11.63
N GLU A 64 1.26 -13.28 12.19
CA GLU A 64 1.27 -13.51 13.65
C GLU A 64 2.43 -12.82 14.38
N SER A 65 3.45 -12.35 13.66
CA SER A 65 4.61 -11.68 14.28
C SER A 65 4.26 -10.34 14.91
N LYS A 66 3.14 -9.74 14.50
CA LYS A 66 2.71 -8.39 14.91
C LYS A 66 1.63 -8.38 16.00
N GLY A 67 1.19 -9.54 16.49
CA GLY A 67 0.26 -9.64 17.60
C GLY A 67 -0.57 -10.92 17.59
N ALA A 68 -0.90 -11.43 18.78
CA ALA A 68 -1.80 -12.58 18.92
C ALA A 68 -3.24 -12.17 18.55
N VAL A 69 -3.84 -12.89 17.61
CA VAL A 69 -5.22 -12.66 17.17
C VAL A 69 -6.15 -13.62 17.92
N PRO A 70 -7.00 -13.12 18.85
CA PRO A 70 -7.84 -13.98 19.70
C PRO A 70 -8.94 -14.73 18.92
N ASP A 71 -9.34 -14.26 17.74
CA ASP A 71 -10.30 -14.94 16.85
C ASP A 71 -9.87 -14.81 15.38
N LYS A 72 -9.09 -15.79 14.91
CA LYS A 72 -8.54 -15.79 13.54
C LYS A 72 -9.64 -15.83 12.47
N SER A 73 -10.70 -16.61 12.67
CA SER A 73 -11.76 -16.74 11.66
C SER A 73 -12.49 -15.42 11.46
N LYS A 74 -12.93 -14.76 12.55
CA LYS A 74 -13.61 -13.47 12.43
C LYS A 74 -12.70 -12.37 11.88
N ALA A 75 -11.42 -12.39 12.26
CA ALA A 75 -10.43 -11.45 11.72
C ALA A 75 -10.25 -11.64 10.21
N ILE A 76 -10.17 -12.88 9.73
CA ILE A 76 -10.11 -13.19 8.29
C ILE A 76 -11.40 -12.78 7.58
N ASP A 77 -12.58 -13.05 8.15
CA ASP A 77 -13.85 -12.69 7.49
C ASP A 77 -13.99 -11.17 7.34
N ASN A 78 -13.49 -10.40 8.30
CA ASN A 78 -13.42 -8.93 8.21
C ASN A 78 -12.33 -8.47 7.24
N ALA A 79 -11.15 -9.10 7.25
CA ALA A 79 -10.09 -8.80 6.30
C ALA A 79 -10.54 -9.10 4.86
N LEU A 80 -11.30 -10.16 4.62
CA LEU A 80 -11.87 -10.51 3.33
C LEU A 80 -12.78 -9.39 2.81
N LYS A 81 -13.63 -8.80 3.65
CA LYS A 81 -14.47 -7.65 3.27
C LYS A 81 -13.63 -6.46 2.86
N VAL A 82 -12.60 -6.12 3.63
CA VAL A 82 -11.70 -5.00 3.34
C VAL A 82 -10.93 -5.23 2.05
N VAL A 83 -10.33 -6.41 1.87
CA VAL A 83 -9.58 -6.78 0.65
C VAL A 83 -10.49 -6.75 -0.58
N ARG A 84 -11.71 -7.29 -0.49
CA ARG A 84 -12.69 -7.22 -1.56
C ARG A 84 -13.00 -5.78 -1.95
N ASN A 85 -13.34 -4.92 -0.97
CA ASN A 85 -13.61 -3.51 -1.23
C ASN A 85 -12.43 -2.79 -1.88
N ARG A 86 -11.18 -3.07 -1.47
CA ARG A 86 -9.98 -2.48 -2.09
C ARG A 86 -9.81 -2.89 -3.54
N ILE A 87 -10.10 -4.14 -3.85
CA ILE A 87 -9.92 -4.66 -5.20
C ILE A 87 -11.02 -4.14 -6.13
N ASP A 88 -12.27 -4.12 -5.64
CA ASP A 88 -13.40 -3.54 -6.37
C ASP A 88 -13.11 -2.07 -6.73
N GLU A 89 -12.54 -1.31 -5.78
CA GLU A 89 -12.18 0.09 -5.94
C GLU A 89 -10.88 0.33 -6.74
N PHE A 90 -10.02 -0.68 -6.85
CA PHE A 90 -8.88 -0.65 -7.78
C PHE A 90 -9.34 -0.75 -9.25
N GLY A 91 -10.60 -1.16 -9.49
CA GLY A 91 -11.19 -1.23 -10.82
C GLY A 91 -10.82 -2.49 -11.60
N VAL A 92 -10.46 -3.58 -10.90
CA VAL A 92 -10.21 -4.88 -11.54
C VAL A 92 -11.52 -5.48 -12.04
N SER A 93 -11.51 -6.05 -13.24
CA SER A 93 -12.69 -6.73 -13.79
C SER A 93 -12.84 -8.11 -13.16
N GLU A 94 -13.89 -8.32 -12.36
CA GLU A 94 -14.26 -9.63 -11.79
C GLU A 94 -13.17 -10.28 -10.90
N PRO A 95 -12.75 -9.62 -9.81
CA PRO A 95 -11.80 -10.20 -8.89
C PRO A 95 -12.39 -11.41 -8.15
N LEU A 96 -11.58 -12.45 -7.97
CA LEU A 96 -11.93 -13.58 -7.12
C LEU A 96 -11.25 -13.43 -5.76
N VAL A 97 -12.03 -13.22 -4.71
CA VAL A 97 -11.52 -13.15 -3.34
C VAL A 97 -12.18 -14.25 -2.53
N GLN A 98 -11.38 -15.23 -2.10
CA GLN A 98 -11.87 -16.40 -1.37
C GLN A 98 -11.02 -16.67 -0.13
N LYS A 99 -11.67 -17.18 0.92
CA LYS A 99 -10.96 -17.71 2.08
C LYS A 99 -10.49 -19.13 1.76
N ALA A 100 -9.21 -19.41 2.00
CA ALA A 100 -8.63 -20.74 1.89
C ALA A 100 -8.22 -21.24 3.28
N GLY A 101 -8.91 -22.27 3.78
CA GLY A 101 -8.68 -22.75 5.15
C GLY A 101 -9.11 -21.73 6.21
N ASN A 102 -8.32 -21.61 7.29
CA ASN A 102 -8.66 -20.79 8.46
C ASN A 102 -7.82 -19.52 8.61
N ASP A 103 -6.74 -19.38 7.83
CA ASP A 103 -5.69 -18.37 8.00
C ASP A 103 -5.24 -17.72 6.69
N ARG A 104 -5.76 -18.17 5.54
CA ARG A 104 -5.37 -17.68 4.22
C ARG A 104 -6.52 -17.07 3.42
N ILE A 105 -6.17 -16.07 2.62
CA ILE A 105 -7.04 -15.43 1.64
C ILE A 105 -6.38 -15.56 0.28
N ILE A 106 -7.09 -16.17 -0.68
CA ILE A 106 -6.68 -16.26 -2.07
C ILE A 106 -7.36 -15.12 -2.83
N VAL A 107 -6.55 -14.36 -3.56
CA VAL A 107 -6.98 -13.24 -4.38
C VAL A 107 -6.50 -13.46 -5.82
N GLU A 108 -7.44 -13.45 -6.77
CA GLU A 108 -7.13 -13.50 -8.20
C GLU A 108 -7.58 -12.22 -8.87
N LEU A 109 -6.63 -11.51 -9.49
CA LEU A 109 -6.83 -10.26 -10.19
C LEU A 109 -6.55 -10.46 -11.68
N PRO A 110 -7.57 -10.71 -12.51
CA PRO A 110 -7.39 -10.85 -13.96
C PRO A 110 -7.19 -9.47 -14.63
N GLY A 111 -6.40 -9.45 -15.70
CA GLY A 111 -6.27 -8.26 -16.54
C GLY A 111 -5.59 -7.05 -15.88
N ILE A 112 -4.77 -7.28 -14.85
CA ILE A 112 -4.03 -6.21 -14.18
C ILE A 112 -2.72 -5.85 -14.92
N ASP A 113 -2.53 -4.56 -15.18
CA ASP A 113 -1.32 -4.04 -15.85
C ASP A 113 -0.11 -3.92 -14.91
N ASP A 114 -0.34 -3.49 -13.65
CA ASP A 114 0.70 -3.30 -12.64
C ASP A 114 0.41 -4.14 -11.37
N PRO A 115 0.96 -5.35 -11.27
CA PRO A 115 0.74 -6.23 -10.14
C PRO A 115 1.39 -5.70 -8.85
N ARG A 116 2.50 -4.97 -8.95
CA ARG A 116 3.21 -4.44 -7.77
C ARG A 116 2.37 -3.38 -7.07
N ARG A 117 1.75 -2.49 -7.84
CA ARG A 117 0.85 -1.47 -7.29
C ARG A 117 -0.37 -2.09 -6.61
N ALA A 118 -1.00 -3.11 -7.21
CA ALA A 118 -2.13 -3.79 -6.55
C ALA A 118 -1.70 -4.56 -5.31
N GLN A 119 -0.55 -5.22 -5.35
CA GLN A 119 0.01 -5.88 -4.17
C GLN A 119 0.18 -4.91 -3.01
N ASP A 120 0.75 -3.72 -3.26
CA ASP A 120 0.92 -2.68 -2.26
C ASP A 120 -0.41 -2.20 -1.66
N VAL A 121 -1.43 -1.99 -2.49
CA VAL A 121 -2.77 -1.56 -2.04
C VAL A 121 -3.44 -2.63 -1.19
N VAL A 122 -3.33 -3.91 -1.58
CA VAL A 122 -3.95 -5.02 -0.87
C VAL A 122 -3.24 -5.31 0.45
N GLN A 123 -1.91 -5.20 0.49
CA GLN A 123 -1.11 -5.52 1.67
C GLN A 123 -1.10 -4.41 2.73
N LYS A 124 -1.14 -3.13 2.33
CA LYS A 124 -1.04 -2.00 3.28
C LYS A 124 -2.13 -2.10 4.35
N SER A 125 -1.75 -2.21 5.63
CA SER A 125 -2.71 -1.92 6.68
C SER A 125 -3.16 -0.45 6.53
N ALA A 126 -4.39 -0.12 6.90
CA ALA A 126 -4.91 1.24 6.73
C ALA A 126 -5.33 1.79 8.09
N PHE A 127 -4.48 1.62 9.09
CA PHE A 127 -4.78 2.11 10.44
C PHE A 127 -4.60 3.62 10.47
N LEU A 128 -5.69 4.32 10.16
CA LEU A 128 -5.77 5.76 10.24
C LEU A 128 -6.08 6.18 11.68
N GLU A 129 -5.28 7.07 12.23
CA GLU A 129 -5.47 7.68 13.53
C GLU A 129 -5.21 9.19 13.43
N PHE A 130 -6.08 9.98 14.06
CA PHE A 130 -5.86 11.41 14.21
C PHE A 130 -5.36 11.67 15.63
N GLN A 131 -4.15 12.21 15.76
CA GLN A 131 -3.50 12.46 17.03
C GLN A 131 -3.12 13.94 17.15
N ILE A 132 -3.07 14.47 18.37
CA ILE A 132 -2.60 15.84 18.60
C ILE A 132 -1.09 15.83 18.77
N THR A 133 -0.44 16.84 18.20
CA THR A 133 1.00 17.07 18.34
C THR A 133 1.28 17.71 19.68
N ASP A 134 2.37 17.30 20.33
CA ASP A 134 2.73 17.81 21.63
C ASP A 134 3.19 19.28 21.61
N LYS A 135 2.40 20.16 22.22
CA LYS A 135 2.78 21.56 22.46
C LYS A 135 3.75 21.75 23.61
N THR A 136 3.86 20.78 24.51
CA THR A 136 4.56 20.97 25.80
C THR A 136 6.07 20.76 25.71
N GLN A 137 6.60 20.49 24.51
CA GLN A 137 7.99 20.14 24.26
C GLN A 137 8.46 19.04 25.24
N ALA A 138 7.61 18.04 25.42
CA ALA A 138 7.82 16.97 26.38
C ALA A 138 9.06 16.14 26.03
N LEU A 139 9.37 16.00 24.74
CA LEU A 139 10.60 15.35 24.31
C LEU A 139 11.83 16.15 24.75
N ASP A 140 11.88 17.47 24.55
CA ASP A 140 12.99 18.31 25.03
C ASP A 140 13.23 18.16 26.54
N LYS A 141 12.16 18.09 27.32
CA LYS A 141 12.23 17.83 28.78
C LYS A 141 12.69 16.42 29.12
N ALA A 142 12.45 15.45 28.24
CA ALA A 142 12.84 14.07 28.41
C ALA A 142 14.24 13.77 27.85
N LEU A 143 14.82 14.63 27.00
CA LEU A 143 16.14 14.43 26.41
C LEU A 143 17.23 14.08 27.43
N PRO A 144 17.35 14.76 28.59
CA PRO A 144 18.37 14.39 29.58
C PRO A 144 18.18 12.98 30.16
N ARG A 145 16.91 12.54 30.32
CA ARG A 145 16.58 11.21 30.82
C ARG A 145 16.87 10.13 29.77
N ILE A 146 16.53 10.40 28.51
CA ILE A 146 16.83 9.52 27.37
C ILE A 146 18.35 9.38 27.20
N ASP A 147 19.09 10.49 27.25
CA ASP A 147 20.54 10.50 27.16
C ASP A 147 21.20 9.81 28.37
N GLY A 148 20.61 9.92 29.57
CA GLY A 148 21.01 9.17 30.76
C GLY A 148 20.82 7.66 30.58
N ALA A 149 19.64 7.23 30.15
CA ALA A 149 19.34 5.82 29.87
C ALA A 149 20.28 5.22 28.83
N LEU A 150 20.62 5.98 27.77
CA LEU A 150 21.59 5.55 26.76
C LEU A 150 23.03 5.48 27.29
N LYS A 151 23.40 6.35 28.22
CA LYS A 151 24.70 6.29 28.92
C LYS A 151 24.76 5.10 29.86
N ASP A 152 23.71 4.82 30.63
CA ASP A 152 23.66 3.67 31.53
C ASP A 152 23.66 2.35 30.76
N THR A 153 23.11 2.36 29.54
CA THR A 153 23.15 1.22 28.61
C THR A 153 24.51 1.05 27.92
N LYS A 154 25.50 1.96 28.09
CA LYS A 154 26.79 2.04 27.34
C LYS A 154 27.01 0.85 26.41
N VAL A 155 26.55 0.97 25.16
CA VAL A 155 27.19 0.32 24.02
C VAL A 155 27.55 -1.16 24.27
N ALA A 156 26.56 -1.99 24.60
CA ALA A 156 26.66 -3.41 24.31
C ALA A 156 26.73 -3.53 22.77
N ALA A 157 27.96 -3.60 22.26
CA ALA A 157 28.38 -3.73 20.86
C ALA A 157 28.53 -2.44 20.03
N ALA A 158 29.62 -1.71 20.29
CA ALA A 158 30.41 -1.03 19.26
C ALA A 158 31.09 -2.03 18.28
N THR A 159 30.42 -3.12 17.90
CA THR A 159 31.00 -4.18 17.06
C THR A 159 29.94 -4.87 16.19
N ALA A 160 29.25 -4.09 15.36
CA ALA A 160 28.89 -4.56 14.02
C ALA A 160 29.77 -3.77 13.05
N ALA A 161 30.83 -4.42 12.58
CA ALA A 161 31.85 -3.84 11.72
C ALA A 161 31.25 -3.15 10.48
N PRO A 162 31.73 -1.95 10.10
CA PRO A 162 31.69 -1.55 8.71
C PRO A 162 32.82 -2.29 7.98
N THR A 163 32.45 -3.13 7.02
CA THR A 163 33.35 -3.54 5.94
C THR A 163 33.82 -2.30 5.19
N GLY A 164 35.08 -1.93 5.46
CA GLY A 164 35.76 -0.85 4.78
C GLY A 164 37.25 -0.92 5.07
N LYS A 165 37.94 -1.87 4.43
CA LYS A 165 39.41 -1.84 4.33
C LYS A 165 39.85 -0.49 3.78
N LYS A 166 40.62 0.27 4.58
CA LYS A 166 41.62 1.19 4.07
C LYS A 166 42.95 0.82 4.72
N ASP A 167 43.88 0.48 3.86
CA ASP A 167 45.24 0.12 4.17
C ASP A 167 45.97 1.27 4.87
N THR A 168 46.54 1.00 6.05
CA THR A 168 47.70 1.74 6.55
C THR A 168 48.60 0.76 7.29
N ALA A 169 49.49 0.12 6.55
CA ALA A 169 50.67 -0.52 7.12
C ALA A 169 51.66 0.55 7.59
N ASN A 170 52.37 0.24 8.67
CA ASN A 170 53.52 0.95 9.25
C ASN A 170 53.24 2.23 10.08
N ALA A 171 52.80 2.03 11.33
CA ALA A 171 53.00 3.02 12.40
C ALA A 171 53.24 2.37 13.78
N GLY A 172 53.73 1.12 13.81
CA GLY A 172 53.91 0.34 15.05
C GLY A 172 55.36 0.07 15.48
N LEU A 173 56.36 0.53 14.71
CA LEU A 173 57.77 0.17 14.92
C LEU A 173 58.69 1.38 15.20
N GLN A 174 58.16 2.61 15.26
CA GLN A 174 58.96 3.83 15.49
C GLN A 174 58.84 4.40 16.91
N SER A 175 57.90 3.95 17.74
CA SER A 175 57.76 4.44 19.13
C SER A 175 58.60 3.69 20.16
N LEU A 176 59.41 2.72 19.72
CA LEU A 176 60.29 1.91 20.59
C LEU A 176 61.76 2.35 20.59
N PHE A 177 62.12 3.40 19.84
CA PHE A 177 63.51 3.86 19.68
C PHE A 177 63.79 5.30 20.15
N THR A 178 62.89 5.91 20.92
CA THR A 178 63.12 7.23 21.53
C THR A 178 62.88 7.19 23.02
N ALA A 179 63.84 6.61 23.73
CA ALA A 179 64.20 7.05 25.08
C ALA A 179 65.22 8.19 24.93
N ASP A 180 64.91 9.40 25.42
CA ASP A 180 65.66 9.97 26.56
C ASP A 180 65.17 11.36 27.01
N THR A 181 65.17 11.51 28.33
CA THR A 181 65.39 12.70 29.19
C THR A 181 64.90 14.11 28.78
N SER A 182 64.03 14.71 29.63
CA SER A 182 64.38 15.80 30.58
C SER A 182 63.21 16.72 30.96
N LYS A 183 63.22 17.17 32.24
CA LYS A 183 62.56 18.36 32.84
C LYS A 183 61.05 18.37 33.14
N LYS A 184 60.74 18.24 34.44
CA LYS A 184 59.82 19.12 35.22
C LYS A 184 60.61 20.38 35.68
N PRO A 185 60.05 21.46 36.28
CA PRO A 185 58.72 21.65 36.88
C PRO A 185 58.05 23.07 36.68
N ASP A 186 56.87 23.25 37.30
CA ASP A 186 56.33 24.48 37.93
C ASP A 186 55.96 25.70 37.04
N SER A 187 54.99 26.59 37.34
CA SER A 187 54.05 26.80 38.46
C SER A 187 53.15 28.02 38.12
N THR A 188 52.04 28.20 38.87
CA THR A 188 51.29 29.46 39.14
C THR A 188 50.59 30.16 37.95
N LYS A 189 49.44 30.84 38.02
CA LYS A 189 48.46 31.37 39.00
C LYS A 189 47.27 31.80 38.09
N LYS A 190 45.98 31.83 38.44
CA LYS A 190 45.34 32.49 39.58
C LYS A 190 43.83 32.18 39.56
N ASP A 191 43.28 31.94 40.74
CA ASP A 191 41.86 31.98 41.11
C ASP A 191 41.19 33.29 40.63
N THR A 192 39.91 33.35 40.29
CA THR A 192 38.68 33.30 41.13
C THR A 192 37.52 33.49 40.12
N THR A 193 36.31 32.93 40.17
CA THR A 193 35.32 32.74 41.25
C THR A 193 34.07 32.10 40.63
N ALA A 194 33.19 31.57 41.49
CA ALA A 194 31.80 31.15 41.26
C ALA A 194 31.58 29.65 41.04
N ALA A 195 31.45 28.96 42.18
CA ALA A 195 30.65 27.76 42.30
C ALA A 195 29.21 28.06 41.86
N ALA A 196 28.84 27.55 40.69
CA ALA A 196 27.48 27.18 40.34
C ALA A 196 27.53 25.71 39.92
N ALA A 197 26.67 24.90 40.52
CA ALA A 197 26.57 23.46 40.29
C ALA A 197 26.63 23.12 38.79
N GLY A 198 27.71 22.46 38.38
CA GLY A 198 27.93 22.05 37.00
C GLY A 198 26.88 21.02 36.58
N THR A 199 25.84 21.50 35.92
CA THR A 199 24.91 20.64 35.18
C THR A 199 25.73 19.91 34.12
N ALA A 200 25.65 18.57 34.09
CA ALA A 200 26.26 17.72 33.07
C ALA A 200 25.61 18.00 31.70
N GLY A 201 25.96 19.14 31.09
CA GLY A 201 25.24 19.77 29.98
C GLY A 201 25.99 19.75 28.65
N GLY A 202 26.61 18.63 28.29
CA GLY A 202 26.95 18.37 26.89
C GLY A 202 25.77 17.64 26.23
N PRO A 203 25.38 17.97 24.97
CA PRO A 203 24.32 17.24 24.29
C PRO A 203 24.69 15.76 24.25
N GLY A 204 23.86 14.90 24.83
CA GLY A 204 24.04 13.46 24.83
C GLY A 204 23.86 12.84 23.45
N ALA A 205 24.00 11.51 23.38
CA ALA A 205 24.07 10.80 22.11
C ALA A 205 22.79 10.93 21.27
N PHE A 206 21.62 11.04 21.92
CA PHE A 206 20.34 11.21 21.24
C PHE A 206 20.07 12.67 20.90
N SER A 207 20.33 13.60 21.83
CA SER A 207 20.10 15.04 21.61
C SER A 207 20.99 15.66 20.52
N LYS A 208 22.13 15.04 20.17
CA LYS A 208 22.93 15.46 19.00
C LYS A 208 22.30 15.11 17.65
N LEU A 209 21.48 14.04 17.61
CA LEU A 209 20.91 13.50 16.37
C LEU A 209 19.56 14.12 16.04
N VAL A 210 18.92 14.74 17.03
CA VAL A 210 17.57 15.29 16.93
C VAL A 210 17.64 16.80 17.08
N GLN A 211 17.24 17.52 16.03
CA GLN A 211 17.16 18.97 16.04
C GLN A 211 15.70 19.41 16.17
N PRO A 212 15.35 20.40 17.00
CA PRO A 212 13.99 20.92 17.05
C PRO A 212 13.58 21.53 15.70
N GLY A 213 12.34 21.26 15.29
CA GLY A 213 11.76 21.76 14.06
C GLY A 213 11.06 23.10 14.21
N GLY A 214 10.35 23.52 13.15
CA GLY A 214 9.64 24.81 13.11
C GLY A 214 8.26 24.79 13.78
N MET A 215 7.81 23.64 14.28
CA MET A 215 6.50 23.43 14.90
C MET A 215 6.69 22.78 16.28
N PRO A 216 5.84 23.09 17.29
CA PRO A 216 5.85 22.37 18.56
C PRO A 216 5.67 20.86 18.35
N GLY A 217 6.60 20.07 18.91
CA GLY A 217 6.58 18.61 18.78
C GLY A 217 7.12 18.07 17.46
N GLU A 218 7.60 18.92 16.55
CA GLU A 218 8.32 18.54 15.33
C GLU A 218 9.83 18.56 15.59
N TYR A 219 10.51 17.51 15.15
CA TYR A 219 11.97 17.40 15.24
C TYR A 219 12.51 16.88 13.90
N PHE A 220 13.73 17.27 13.54
CA PHE A 220 14.41 16.83 12.34
C PHE A 220 15.59 15.93 12.70
N VAL A 221 15.69 14.82 11.99
CA VAL A 221 16.81 13.89 12.07
C VAL A 221 17.43 13.75 10.69
N ALA A 222 18.75 13.81 10.58
CA ALA A 222 19.42 13.62 9.30
C ALA A 222 19.12 12.21 8.75
N GLN A 223 18.86 12.08 7.45
CA GLN A 223 18.47 10.81 6.83
C GLN A 223 19.50 9.68 7.05
N SER A 224 20.78 10.00 7.24
CA SER A 224 21.83 9.05 7.62
C SER A 224 21.65 8.45 9.01
N ASP A 225 21.04 9.20 9.92
CA ASP A 225 21.00 8.89 11.34
C ASP A 225 19.66 8.29 11.77
N VAL A 226 18.66 8.27 10.87
CA VAL A 226 17.32 7.72 11.11
C VAL A 226 17.36 6.29 11.61
N SER A 227 18.25 5.45 11.08
CA SER A 227 18.40 4.05 11.50
C SER A 227 18.89 3.93 12.94
N LEU A 228 19.86 4.76 13.33
CA LEU A 228 20.40 4.80 14.69
C LEU A 228 19.35 5.31 15.68
N VAL A 229 18.66 6.40 15.34
CA VAL A 229 17.59 6.95 16.19
C VAL A 229 16.46 5.94 16.34
N THR A 230 16.07 5.25 15.28
CA THR A 230 15.04 4.20 15.33
C THR A 230 15.47 3.06 16.24
N GLN A 231 16.73 2.64 16.16
CA GLN A 231 17.28 1.62 17.06
C GLN A 231 17.23 2.08 18.52
N TYR A 232 17.62 3.32 18.82
CA TYR A 232 17.53 3.86 20.18
C TYR A 232 16.10 3.92 20.69
N LEU A 233 15.14 4.34 19.85
CA LEU A 233 13.72 4.38 20.21
C LEU A 233 13.11 2.99 20.45
N SER A 234 13.73 1.93 19.92
CA SER A 234 13.29 0.54 20.16
C SER A 234 13.77 -0.03 21.51
N LEU A 235 14.72 0.62 22.17
CA LEU A 235 15.24 0.15 23.45
C LEU A 235 14.21 0.35 24.58
N PRO A 236 13.89 -0.68 25.39
CA PRO A 236 12.90 -0.58 26.46
C PRO A 236 13.17 0.54 27.47
N GLN A 237 14.45 0.83 27.75
CA GLN A 237 14.85 1.90 28.66
C GLN A 237 14.53 3.30 28.09
N VAL A 238 14.67 3.48 26.78
CA VAL A 238 14.33 4.74 26.11
C VAL A 238 12.81 4.91 26.08
N ILE A 239 12.06 3.83 25.84
CA ILE A 239 10.60 3.83 25.90
C ILE A 239 10.13 4.21 27.32
N ALA A 240 10.75 3.66 28.37
CA ALA A 240 10.43 4.01 29.76
C ALA A 240 10.80 5.45 30.13
N ALA A 241 11.81 6.03 29.48
CA ALA A 241 12.22 7.42 29.68
C ALA A 241 11.31 8.43 28.96
N LEU A 242 10.42 7.97 28.06
CA LEU A 242 9.47 8.84 27.38
C LEU A 242 8.42 9.37 28.37
N PRO A 243 7.95 10.62 28.18
CA PRO A 243 6.88 11.18 28.99
C PRO A 243 5.60 10.33 28.86
N PRO A 244 4.92 10.02 29.97
CA PRO A 244 3.75 9.14 29.94
C PRO A 244 2.64 9.75 29.08
N GLY A 245 2.00 8.91 28.26
CA GLY A 245 0.93 9.34 27.35
C GLY A 245 1.41 10.06 26.09
N LYS A 246 2.71 10.08 25.79
CA LYS A 246 3.26 10.56 24.50
C LYS A 246 3.83 9.40 23.68
N VAL A 247 3.75 9.52 22.37
CA VAL A 247 4.31 8.56 21.42
C VAL A 247 5.07 9.30 20.33
N ILE A 248 6.19 8.73 19.91
CA ILE A 248 7.00 9.29 18.84
C ILE A 248 6.70 8.55 17.54
N ARG A 249 6.44 9.31 16.47
CA ARG A 249 6.14 8.78 15.14
C ARG A 249 7.01 9.45 14.08
N TRP A 250 7.53 8.64 13.16
CA TRP A 250 8.26 9.15 12.01
C TRP A 250 7.31 9.70 10.96
N SER A 251 7.73 10.74 10.24
CA SER A 251 7.06 11.13 9.01
C SER A 251 7.30 10.12 7.89
N SER A 252 6.28 9.96 7.06
CA SER A 252 6.40 9.26 5.77
C SER A 252 7.21 10.05 4.75
N ASP A 253 7.29 11.37 4.91
CA ASP A 253 7.94 12.30 3.99
C ASP A 253 9.34 12.66 4.45
N THR A 254 10.19 13.02 3.49
CA THR A 254 11.53 13.57 3.74
C THR A 254 11.56 15.01 3.30
N LEU A 255 12.17 15.89 4.10
CA LEU A 255 12.41 17.27 3.73
C LEU A 255 13.87 17.47 3.35
N SER A 256 14.09 18.16 2.23
CA SER A 256 15.42 18.62 1.85
C SER A 256 15.63 20.04 2.36
N TYR A 257 16.63 20.25 3.21
CA TYR A 257 17.02 21.57 3.68
C TYR A 257 18.49 21.81 3.34
N GLY A 258 18.75 22.71 2.40
CA GLY A 258 20.08 22.91 1.82
C GLY A 258 20.56 21.65 1.08
N ASN A 259 21.74 21.14 1.45
CA ASN A 259 22.35 19.94 0.86
C ASN A 259 22.17 18.67 1.73
N ARG A 260 21.28 18.70 2.72
CA ARG A 260 21.01 17.56 3.61
C ARG A 260 19.53 17.21 3.59
N ILE A 261 19.27 15.91 3.56
CA ILE A 261 17.92 15.35 3.64
C ILE A 261 17.64 15.02 5.09
N TYR A 262 16.54 15.53 5.60
CA TYR A 262 16.04 15.29 6.95
C TYR A 262 14.74 14.51 6.88
N ARG A 263 14.53 13.68 7.90
CA ARG A 263 13.25 13.02 8.15
C ARG A 263 12.64 13.61 9.42
N PRO A 264 11.43 14.19 9.34
CA PRO A 264 10.74 14.67 10.52
C PRO A 264 10.34 13.54 11.45
N LEU A 265 10.39 13.85 12.73
CA LEU A 265 9.99 13.04 13.86
C LEU A 265 8.98 13.87 14.65
N TYR A 266 7.79 13.33 14.86
CA TYR A 266 6.72 14.01 15.58
C TYR A 266 6.46 13.34 16.91
N VAL A 267 6.27 14.15 17.94
CA VAL A 267 5.85 13.71 19.27
C VAL A 267 4.36 13.99 19.40
N LEU A 268 3.59 12.92 19.55
CA LEU A 268 2.14 12.94 19.53
C LEU A 268 1.57 12.45 20.85
N ASP A 269 0.31 12.77 21.11
CA ASP A 269 -0.43 12.18 22.21
C ASP A 269 -0.76 10.71 21.90
N ALA A 270 -0.54 9.84 22.88
CA ALA A 270 -0.77 8.40 22.75
C ALA A 270 -2.23 8.06 22.49
N LYS A 271 -3.15 8.91 22.96
CA LYS A 271 -4.59 8.73 22.78
C LYS A 271 -5.02 9.40 21.48
N PRO A 272 -5.49 8.63 20.47
CA PRO A 272 -6.04 9.23 19.26
C PRO A 272 -7.38 9.92 19.55
N ILE A 273 -7.64 11.02 18.84
CA ILE A 273 -8.92 11.72 18.83
C ILE A 273 -10.00 10.85 18.19
N ILE A 274 -9.68 10.34 17.00
CA ILE A 274 -10.56 9.51 16.20
C ILE A 274 -9.73 8.60 15.31
N THR A 275 -10.33 7.48 14.92
CA THR A 275 -9.75 6.41 14.12
C THR A 275 -10.41 6.34 12.75
N GLY A 276 -9.79 5.58 11.84
CA GLY A 276 -10.25 5.34 10.47
C GLY A 276 -11.61 4.65 10.36
N GLU A 277 -12.08 3.99 11.43
CA GLU A 277 -13.34 3.21 11.43
C GLU A 277 -14.60 4.06 11.18
N TYR A 278 -14.50 5.38 11.42
CA TYR A 278 -15.60 6.30 11.24
C TYR A 278 -15.65 6.93 9.84
N LEU A 279 -14.69 6.64 8.97
CA LEU A 279 -14.69 7.13 7.59
C LEU A 279 -15.69 6.33 6.74
N THR A 280 -16.44 7.05 5.90
CA THR A 280 -17.43 6.47 4.98
C THR A 280 -16.99 6.58 3.53
N ASP A 281 -16.32 7.67 3.16
CA ASP A 281 -15.84 7.92 1.80
C ASP A 281 -14.51 8.66 1.84
N ALA A 282 -13.69 8.46 0.81
CA ALA A 282 -12.44 9.19 0.61
C ALA A 282 -12.17 9.35 -0.89
N LYS A 283 -11.93 10.60 -1.31
CA LYS A 283 -11.76 10.99 -2.71
C LYS A 283 -10.47 11.80 -2.90
N PRO A 284 -9.66 11.46 -3.91
CA PRO A 284 -8.54 12.29 -4.29
C PRO A 284 -9.07 13.58 -4.94
N ASN A 285 -8.44 14.70 -4.64
CA ASN A 285 -8.73 15.99 -5.22
C ASN A 285 -7.41 16.77 -5.36
N THR A 286 -7.36 17.76 -6.25
CA THR A 286 -6.17 18.59 -6.48
C THR A 286 -6.59 20.04 -6.31
N SER A 287 -5.97 20.72 -5.35
CA SER A 287 -6.13 22.16 -5.16
C SER A 287 -5.01 22.91 -5.88
N PRO A 288 -5.31 24.01 -6.60
CA PRO A 288 -4.30 24.88 -7.19
C PRO A 288 -3.31 25.45 -6.17
N THR A 289 -3.73 25.62 -4.91
CA THR A 289 -2.92 26.25 -3.85
C THR A 289 -2.18 25.23 -3.00
N GLU A 290 -2.83 24.13 -2.63
CA GLU A 290 -2.31 23.14 -1.67
C GLU A 290 -1.75 21.87 -2.34
N GLY A 291 -1.91 21.75 -3.66
CA GLY A 291 -1.51 20.57 -4.43
C GLY A 291 -2.48 19.40 -4.27
N ASN A 292 -1.95 18.18 -4.36
CA ASN A 292 -2.75 16.97 -4.27
C ASN A 292 -3.20 16.71 -2.83
N LEU A 293 -4.49 16.42 -2.65
CA LEU A 293 -5.14 16.23 -1.37
C LEU A 293 -6.14 15.08 -1.42
N VAL A 294 -6.46 14.53 -0.25
CA VAL A 294 -7.49 13.50 -0.09
C VAL A 294 -8.58 14.07 0.79
N GLN A 295 -9.76 14.27 0.23
CA GLN A 295 -10.94 14.66 0.97
C GLN A 295 -11.61 13.41 1.50
N PHE A 296 -11.92 13.38 2.79
CA PHE A 296 -12.63 12.28 3.42
C PHE A 296 -13.94 12.76 4.04
N THR A 297 -14.88 11.83 4.13
CA THR A 297 -16.18 12.02 4.78
C THR A 297 -16.31 10.98 5.89
N MET A 298 -16.87 11.39 7.01
CA MET A 298 -17.15 10.53 8.16
C MET A 298 -18.64 10.24 8.30
N ASN A 299 -18.97 9.18 9.04
CA ASN A 299 -20.33 8.92 9.49
C ASN A 299 -20.78 9.97 10.54
N ASN A 300 -22.08 9.99 10.84
CA ASN A 300 -22.66 11.00 11.74
C ASN A 300 -22.08 10.92 13.17
N GLU A 301 -21.80 9.71 13.66
CA GLU A 301 -21.22 9.51 14.98
C GLU A 301 -19.78 10.05 15.06
N GLY A 302 -18.94 9.70 14.09
CA GLY A 302 -17.57 10.18 13.97
C GLY A 302 -17.51 11.69 13.81
N ALA A 303 -18.36 12.25 12.95
CA ALA A 303 -18.49 13.69 12.76
C ALA A 303 -18.83 14.41 14.08
N ARG A 304 -19.66 13.82 14.95
CA ARG A 304 -20.00 14.40 16.26
C ARG A 304 -18.83 14.34 17.23
N ARG A 305 -18.17 13.20 17.33
CA ARG A 305 -16.99 13.01 18.21
C ARG A 305 -15.85 13.93 17.77
N PHE A 306 -15.55 13.95 16.47
CA PHE A 306 -14.48 14.75 15.89
C PHE A 306 -14.70 16.24 16.11
N ARG A 307 -15.94 16.74 15.95
CA ARG A 307 -16.28 18.14 16.24
C ARG A 307 -16.05 18.53 17.70
N ILE A 308 -16.42 17.67 18.65
CA ILE A 308 -16.27 17.95 20.08
C ILE A 308 -14.78 17.99 20.45
N GLU A 309 -13.99 17.03 19.98
CA GLU A 309 -12.56 16.97 20.31
C GLU A 309 -11.76 18.08 19.61
N THR A 310 -12.02 18.35 18.32
CA THR A 310 -11.35 19.47 17.61
C THR A 310 -11.73 20.84 18.17
N ALA A 311 -12.95 21.02 18.66
CA ALA A 311 -13.37 22.26 19.33
C ALA A 311 -12.58 22.55 20.61
N ARG A 312 -12.05 21.52 21.29
CA ARG A 312 -11.19 21.68 22.47
C ARG A 312 -9.73 21.97 22.12
N HIS A 313 -9.31 21.62 20.90
CA HIS A 313 -7.93 21.66 20.44
C HIS A 313 -7.72 22.70 19.33
N ILE A 314 -8.43 23.83 19.38
CA ILE A 314 -8.28 24.88 18.37
C ILE A 314 -6.88 25.51 18.48
N LYS A 315 -6.24 25.74 17.33
CA LYS A 315 -4.82 26.14 17.21
C LYS A 315 -3.82 25.05 17.63
N ASP A 316 -4.24 23.81 17.87
CA ASP A 316 -3.34 22.66 17.96
C ASP A 316 -3.01 22.11 16.56
N PHE A 317 -1.86 21.44 16.46
CA PHE A 317 -1.47 20.72 15.25
C PHE A 317 -1.99 19.29 15.33
N MET A 318 -2.74 18.88 14.32
CA MET A 318 -3.31 17.53 14.25
C MET A 318 -2.46 16.69 13.30
N ALA A 319 -1.80 15.67 13.83
CA ALA A 319 -1.09 14.70 13.02
C ALA A 319 -2.06 13.64 12.50
N ILE A 320 -1.95 13.36 11.21
CA ILE A 320 -2.67 12.28 10.55
C ILE A 320 -1.70 11.11 10.48
N VAL A 321 -1.97 10.06 11.24
CA VAL A 321 -1.10 8.88 11.37
C VAL A 321 -1.71 7.74 10.57
N LEU A 322 -0.94 7.17 9.65
CA LEU A 322 -1.30 5.94 8.94
C LEU A 322 -0.19 4.91 9.19
N ASP A 323 -0.56 3.73 9.69
CA ASP A 323 0.38 2.65 10.00
C ASP A 323 1.58 3.10 10.85
N GLN A 324 1.30 3.86 11.91
CA GLN A 324 2.31 4.38 12.84
C GLN A 324 3.29 5.40 12.20
N ARG A 325 2.95 5.96 11.04
CA ARG A 325 3.72 7.03 10.38
C ARG A 325 2.86 8.26 10.16
N VAL A 326 3.43 9.43 10.36
CA VAL A 326 2.73 10.70 10.10
C VAL A 326 2.72 10.98 8.60
N MET A 327 1.54 11.29 8.09
CA MET A 327 1.31 11.66 6.69
C MET A 327 1.37 13.17 6.54
N GLY A 328 2.27 13.64 5.68
CA GLY A 328 2.46 15.06 5.46
C GLY A 328 2.95 15.79 6.70
N ARG A 329 2.89 17.12 6.62
CA ARG A 329 3.09 18.00 7.76
C ARG A 329 1.75 18.19 8.49
N PRO A 330 1.68 18.02 9.82
CA PRO A 330 0.45 18.21 10.58
C PRO A 330 -0.20 19.60 10.35
N PRO A 331 -1.45 19.69 9.88
CA PRO A 331 -2.16 20.96 9.75
C PRO A 331 -2.61 21.52 11.10
N VAL A 332 -2.81 22.84 11.15
CA VAL A 332 -3.41 23.53 12.31
C VAL A 332 -4.92 23.39 12.29
N ILE A 333 -5.51 23.06 13.45
CA ILE A 333 -6.95 23.08 13.65
C ILE A 333 -7.41 24.54 13.73
N GLN A 334 -8.03 25.04 12.64
CA GLN A 334 -8.54 26.41 12.57
C GLN A 334 -9.91 26.57 13.28
N GLY A 335 -10.68 25.49 13.37
CA GLY A 335 -11.99 25.46 14.00
C GLY A 335 -12.50 24.02 14.17
N ALA A 336 -13.71 23.88 14.72
CA ALA A 336 -14.32 22.57 14.93
C ALA A 336 -14.64 21.89 13.59
N ILE A 337 -14.06 20.72 13.35
CA ILE A 337 -14.22 19.99 12.10
C ILE A 337 -15.39 19.01 12.23
N GLY A 338 -16.32 19.07 11.27
CA GLY A 338 -17.52 18.24 11.24
C GLY A 338 -17.29 16.89 10.54
N ALA A 339 -18.17 16.58 9.58
CA ALA A 339 -18.15 15.30 8.86
C ALA A 339 -17.10 15.24 7.75
N ASN A 340 -16.63 16.38 7.25
CA ASN A 340 -15.73 16.44 6.10
C ASN A 340 -14.37 16.99 6.54
N GLY A 341 -13.30 16.39 6.04
CA GLY A 341 -11.94 16.88 6.24
C GLY A 341 -11.07 16.64 5.01
N GLN A 342 -9.86 17.22 5.03
CA GLN A 342 -8.89 17.09 3.94
C GLN A 342 -7.50 16.73 4.49
N ILE A 343 -6.78 15.89 3.73
CA ILE A 343 -5.43 15.44 4.02
C ILE A 343 -4.52 15.93 2.90
N THR A 344 -3.54 16.77 3.20
CA THR A 344 -2.60 17.29 2.19
C THR A 344 -1.43 16.32 2.01
N MET A 345 -1.09 15.97 0.75
CA MET A 345 -0.10 14.93 0.44
C MET A 345 1.35 15.44 0.37
N GLY A 346 1.63 16.65 0.87
CA GLY A 346 3.01 17.16 1.03
C GLY A 346 3.84 17.21 -0.26
N GLY A 347 3.20 17.40 -1.43
CA GLY A 347 3.87 17.43 -2.73
C GLY A 347 3.99 16.08 -3.44
N LYS A 348 3.39 15.01 -2.94
CA LYS A 348 3.28 13.73 -3.67
C LYS A 348 2.38 13.85 -4.90
N ASP A 349 2.52 12.90 -5.82
CA ASP A 349 1.76 12.83 -7.06
C ASP A 349 0.27 12.53 -6.83
N LEU A 350 -0.53 12.74 -7.88
CA LEU A 350 -1.97 12.46 -7.85
C LEU A 350 -2.24 10.97 -7.63
N GLN A 351 -1.35 10.10 -8.14
CA GLN A 351 -1.45 8.66 -8.00
C GLN A 351 -1.39 8.23 -6.53
N ALA A 352 -0.45 8.77 -5.74
CA ALA A 352 -0.36 8.47 -4.32
C ALA A 352 -1.60 8.94 -3.55
N ALA A 353 -2.21 10.06 -3.95
CA ALA A 353 -3.47 10.52 -3.37
C ALA A 353 -4.63 9.56 -3.70
N GLN A 354 -4.70 9.03 -4.92
CA GLN A 354 -5.68 8.01 -5.32
C GLN A 354 -5.49 6.72 -4.51
N ASP A 355 -4.25 6.24 -4.38
CA ASP A 355 -3.93 5.02 -3.63
C ASP A 355 -4.26 5.18 -2.14
N LEU A 356 -3.99 6.35 -1.56
CA LEU A 356 -4.38 6.63 -0.18
C LEU A 356 -5.90 6.68 -0.03
N ALA A 357 -6.60 7.41 -0.90
CA ALA A 357 -8.06 7.50 -0.87
C ALA A 357 -8.73 6.12 -0.97
N LEU A 358 -8.19 5.25 -1.83
CA LEU A 358 -8.59 3.86 -1.97
C LEU A 358 -8.42 3.08 -0.67
N VAL A 359 -7.24 3.16 -0.07
CA VAL A 359 -6.88 2.47 1.18
C VAL A 359 -7.75 2.95 2.35
N LEU A 360 -8.06 4.25 2.41
CA LEU A 360 -8.93 4.84 3.44
C LEU A 360 -10.40 4.44 3.27
N ARG A 361 -10.93 4.41 2.04
CA ARG A 361 -12.34 4.08 1.77
C ARG A 361 -12.67 2.63 2.07
N ALA A 362 -11.74 1.72 1.75
CA ALA A 362 -11.93 0.31 2.05
C ALA A 362 -11.82 -0.02 3.55
N GLY A 363 -11.23 0.88 4.34
CA GLY A 363 -11.09 0.75 5.78
C GLY A 363 -9.81 0.04 6.23
N SER A 364 -9.60 0.04 7.55
CA SER A 364 -8.46 -0.60 8.20
C SER A 364 -8.58 -2.12 8.17
N LEU A 365 -7.52 -2.81 7.74
CA LEU A 365 -7.39 -4.24 7.93
C LEU A 365 -7.32 -4.54 9.44
N PRO A 366 -8.20 -5.38 10.00
CA PRO A 366 -8.19 -5.68 11.44
C PRO A 366 -6.96 -6.48 11.87
N VAL A 367 -6.30 -7.15 10.92
CA VAL A 367 -5.14 -7.99 11.14
C VAL A 367 -4.10 -7.73 10.03
N PRO A 368 -2.81 -7.62 10.36
CA PRO A 368 -1.78 -7.51 9.34
C PRO A 368 -1.70 -8.81 8.52
N LEU A 369 -1.57 -8.66 7.21
CA LEU A 369 -1.43 -9.77 6.27
C LEU A 369 0.00 -9.77 5.70
N LYS A 370 0.60 -10.95 5.61
CA LYS A 370 1.82 -11.21 4.86
C LYS A 370 1.49 -11.99 3.60
N ILE A 371 2.37 -11.90 2.62
CA ILE A 371 2.23 -12.62 1.36
C ILE A 371 2.83 -14.02 1.54
N ALA A 372 2.02 -15.05 1.30
CA ALA A 372 2.46 -16.44 1.32
C ALA A 372 2.98 -16.88 -0.05
N ASP A 373 2.28 -16.49 -1.13
CA ASP A 373 2.66 -16.82 -2.50
C ASP A 373 2.17 -15.74 -3.49
N VAL A 374 2.97 -15.49 -4.53
CA VAL A 374 2.64 -14.56 -5.62
C VAL A 374 2.99 -15.23 -6.93
N THR A 375 1.96 -15.50 -7.73
CA THR A 375 2.12 -16.02 -9.08
C THR A 375 1.56 -15.01 -10.06
N GLN A 376 2.44 -14.48 -10.90
CA GLN A 376 2.08 -13.56 -11.97
C GLN A 376 2.06 -14.31 -13.30
N ILE A 377 0.92 -14.28 -13.99
CA ILE A 377 0.76 -14.87 -15.31
C ILE A 377 0.67 -13.72 -16.31
N GLY A 378 1.65 -13.62 -17.21
CA GLY A 378 1.67 -12.57 -18.24
C GLY A 378 0.59 -12.76 -19.30
N ALA A 379 -0.12 -11.69 -19.66
CA ALA A 379 -1.17 -11.70 -20.69
C ALA A 379 -0.69 -12.18 -22.08
N SER A 380 0.61 -12.09 -22.36
CA SER A 380 1.22 -12.58 -23.60
C SER A 380 1.15 -14.11 -23.75
N LEU A 381 1.31 -14.85 -22.64
CA LEU A 381 1.22 -16.32 -22.62
C LEU A 381 -0.22 -16.80 -22.92
N GLY A 382 -1.21 -16.11 -22.37
CA GLY A 382 -2.62 -16.36 -22.67
C GLY A 382 -2.95 -16.06 -24.14
N LYS A 383 -2.49 -14.93 -24.68
CA LYS A 383 -2.75 -14.54 -26.08
C LYS A 383 -2.21 -15.56 -27.09
N ASP A 384 -1.00 -16.06 -26.88
CA ASP A 384 -0.39 -17.09 -27.74
C ASP A 384 -1.17 -18.42 -27.66
N SER A 385 -1.55 -18.83 -26.44
CA SER A 385 -2.37 -20.03 -26.22
C SER A 385 -3.73 -19.93 -26.92
N ILE A 386 -4.37 -18.76 -26.91
CA ILE A 386 -5.62 -18.51 -27.63
C ILE A 386 -5.42 -18.66 -29.14
N HIS A 387 -4.35 -18.10 -29.71
CA HIS A 387 -4.11 -18.17 -31.16
C HIS A 387 -3.84 -19.61 -31.62
N LYS A 388 -3.02 -20.35 -30.86
CA LYS A 388 -2.73 -21.77 -31.12
C LYS A 388 -3.99 -22.63 -30.95
N GLY A 389 -4.80 -22.36 -29.93
CA GLY A 389 -6.07 -23.06 -29.69
C GLY A 389 -7.09 -22.83 -30.81
N ILE A 390 -7.26 -21.58 -31.26
CA ILE A 390 -8.16 -21.24 -32.37
C ILE A 390 -7.68 -21.87 -33.68
N THR A 391 -6.38 -21.78 -34.00
CA THR A 391 -5.83 -22.37 -35.23
C THR A 391 -5.96 -23.90 -35.24
N ALA A 392 -5.62 -24.57 -34.14
CA ALA A 392 -5.82 -26.01 -33.99
C ALA A 392 -7.31 -26.41 -34.09
N GLY A 393 -8.20 -25.64 -33.46
CA GLY A 393 -9.65 -25.88 -33.52
C GLY A 393 -10.23 -25.75 -34.93
N ILE A 394 -9.80 -24.74 -35.69
CA ILE A 394 -10.21 -24.56 -37.10
C ILE A 394 -9.72 -25.72 -37.96
N ILE A 395 -8.48 -26.16 -37.78
CA ILE A 395 -7.91 -27.30 -38.53
C ILE A 395 -8.68 -28.59 -38.21
N ALA A 396 -8.95 -28.86 -36.93
CA ALA A 396 -9.71 -30.03 -36.51
C ALA A 396 -11.15 -30.01 -37.07
N LEU A 397 -11.82 -28.86 -37.00
CA LEU A 397 -13.17 -28.69 -37.55
C LEU A 397 -13.18 -28.92 -39.07
N ALA A 398 -12.21 -28.34 -39.80
CA ALA A 398 -12.10 -28.51 -41.24
C ALA A 398 -11.89 -29.99 -41.63
N LEU A 399 -11.06 -30.71 -40.87
CA LEU A 399 -10.80 -32.13 -41.09
C LEU A 399 -12.06 -32.98 -40.83
N VAL A 400 -12.81 -32.71 -39.76
CA VAL A 400 -14.09 -33.38 -39.49
C VAL A 400 -15.10 -33.14 -40.61
N VAL A 401 -15.23 -31.89 -41.08
CA VAL A 401 -16.11 -31.54 -42.21
C VAL A 401 -15.69 -32.29 -43.47
N PHE A 402 -14.38 -32.34 -43.76
CA PHE A 402 -13.84 -33.05 -44.91
C PHE A 402 -14.16 -34.55 -44.87
N VAL A 403 -13.93 -35.21 -43.74
CA VAL A 403 -14.24 -36.63 -43.56
C VAL A 403 -15.75 -36.90 -43.66
N MET A 404 -16.59 -36.02 -43.08
CA MET A 404 -18.04 -36.15 -43.16
C MET A 404 -18.58 -36.01 -44.58
N LEU A 405 -18.09 -35.05 -45.36
CA LEU A 405 -18.47 -34.91 -46.76
C LEU A 405 -17.96 -36.07 -47.61
N GLY A 406 -16.73 -36.52 -47.38
CA GLY A 406 -16.12 -37.61 -48.13
C GLY A 406 -16.81 -38.96 -47.91
N TYR A 407 -17.02 -39.34 -46.64
CA TYR A 407 -17.58 -40.65 -46.29
C TYR A 407 -19.11 -40.70 -46.41
N TYR A 408 -19.81 -39.66 -45.96
CA TYR A 408 -21.28 -39.66 -45.86
C TYR A 408 -22.01 -38.85 -46.96
N ARG A 409 -21.27 -38.22 -47.89
CA ARG A 409 -21.81 -37.48 -49.04
C ARG A 409 -22.93 -36.50 -48.63
N PHE A 410 -24.13 -36.66 -49.19
CA PHE A 410 -25.28 -35.77 -48.95
C PHE A 410 -25.78 -35.82 -47.50
N SER A 411 -25.74 -37.00 -46.87
CA SER A 411 -26.09 -37.14 -45.44
C SER A 411 -25.08 -36.41 -44.54
N GLY A 412 -23.80 -36.44 -44.92
CA GLY A 412 -22.73 -35.68 -44.24
C GLY A 412 -22.93 -34.17 -44.31
N ALA A 413 -23.40 -33.64 -45.44
CA ALA A 413 -23.68 -32.21 -45.58
C ALA A 413 -24.78 -31.74 -44.59
N LEU A 414 -25.84 -32.54 -44.41
CA LEU A 414 -26.89 -32.24 -43.42
C LEU A 414 -26.35 -32.28 -41.98
N ALA A 415 -25.45 -33.22 -41.66
CA ALA A 415 -24.81 -33.30 -40.35
C ALA A 415 -23.90 -32.08 -40.07
N VAL A 416 -23.16 -31.59 -41.06
CA VAL A 416 -22.32 -30.39 -40.92
C VAL A 416 -23.18 -29.14 -40.67
N VAL A 417 -24.32 -29.00 -41.35
CA VAL A 417 -25.27 -27.90 -41.08
C VAL A 417 -25.80 -27.98 -39.65
N ALA A 418 -26.16 -29.17 -39.18
CA ALA A 418 -26.61 -29.38 -37.80
C ALA A 418 -25.52 -29.03 -36.77
N LEU A 419 -24.26 -29.41 -37.04
CA LEU A 419 -23.11 -29.07 -36.19
C LEU A 419 -22.87 -27.56 -36.13
N GLY A 420 -22.92 -26.88 -37.28
CA GLY A 420 -22.77 -25.43 -37.34
C GLY A 420 -23.86 -24.70 -36.54
N LEU A 421 -25.11 -25.15 -36.65
CA LEU A 421 -26.22 -24.64 -35.85
C LEU A 421 -26.03 -24.90 -34.35
N TYR A 422 -25.56 -26.10 -33.98
CA TYR A 422 -25.25 -26.44 -32.59
C TYR A 422 -24.19 -25.50 -32.01
N ILE A 423 -23.06 -25.31 -32.69
CA ILE A 423 -21.98 -24.41 -32.25
C ILE A 423 -22.49 -22.98 -32.09
N LEU A 424 -23.27 -22.49 -33.06
CA LEU A 424 -23.87 -21.16 -33.01
C LEU A 424 -24.77 -21.00 -31.77
N TYR A 425 -25.63 -21.98 -31.49
CA TYR A 425 -26.51 -21.96 -30.32
C TYR A 425 -25.76 -22.01 -28.99
N THR A 426 -24.74 -22.88 -28.89
CA THR A 426 -23.96 -23.00 -27.65
C THR A 426 -23.19 -21.71 -27.34
N LEU A 427 -22.61 -21.07 -28.36
CA LEU A 427 -21.90 -19.80 -28.18
C LEU A 427 -22.85 -18.65 -27.82
N ALA A 428 -24.02 -18.57 -28.47
CA ALA A 428 -25.03 -17.56 -28.15
C ALA A 428 -25.62 -17.74 -26.74
N ALA A 429 -25.90 -18.98 -26.33
CA ALA A 429 -26.37 -19.26 -24.97
C ALA A 429 -25.33 -18.85 -23.91
N ARG A 430 -24.05 -19.13 -24.17
CA ARG A 430 -22.95 -18.76 -23.26
C ARG A 430 -22.73 -17.24 -23.19
N SER A 431 -22.88 -16.52 -24.31
CA SER A 431 -22.76 -15.05 -24.31
C SER A 431 -23.89 -14.39 -23.52
N VAL A 432 -25.14 -14.85 -23.69
CA VAL A 432 -26.32 -14.31 -23.01
C VAL A 432 -26.33 -14.64 -21.51
N SER A 433 -25.99 -15.88 -21.13
CA SER A 433 -26.03 -16.32 -19.73
C SER A 433 -25.10 -15.53 -18.79
N ARG A 434 -24.01 -14.95 -19.30
CA ARG A 434 -23.04 -14.18 -18.49
C ARG A 434 -23.07 -12.67 -18.74
N SER A 435 -24.00 -12.19 -19.57
CA SER A 435 -24.29 -10.77 -19.76
C SER A 435 -25.41 -10.23 -18.85
N MET A 436 -26.16 -11.10 -18.16
CA MET A 436 -27.08 -10.65 -17.12
C MET A 436 -26.26 -10.20 -15.89
N PRO A 437 -26.43 -8.96 -15.41
CA PRO A 437 -25.82 -8.54 -14.16
C PRO A 437 -26.39 -9.41 -13.05
N THR A 438 -25.54 -10.18 -12.39
CA THR A 438 -25.84 -10.76 -11.09
C THR A 438 -25.99 -9.59 -10.12
N CYS A 439 -27.24 -9.16 -9.89
CA CYS A 439 -27.61 -8.23 -8.82
C CYS A 439 -27.39 -8.87 -7.45
#